data_AF-A0A833QYW2-F1
#
_entry.id   AF-A0A833QYW2-F1
#
_cell.length_a   1.000
_cell.length_b   1.000
_cell.length_c   1.000
_cell.angle_alpha   90.00
_cell.angle_beta   90.00
_cell.angle_gamma   90.00
#
_symmetry.space_group_name_H-M   'P 1'
#
loop_
_entity.id
_entity.type
_entity.pdbx_description
1 polymer ?
#
loop_
_entity_poly.entity_id
_entity_poly.type
_entity_poly.pdbx_seq_one_letter_code
_entity_poly.pdbx_strand_id
1 'polypeptide(L)'
;MEENAFLHTIENAIQAIGRGFDVNYDTRLLYCKEVFGSRLVEIDEECRDLRVHERLCVPDVSRDIKCYSEAGGRETTGPYSFSEVWLIF
;
A
#
# COMPACT_ATOMS: atom_id res chain seq x y z
N MET A 1 0.33 22.50 6.36
CA MET A 1 -0.58 21.76 7.25
C MET A 1 -1.22 20.60 6.51
N GLU A 2 -1.78 20.81 5.31
CA GLU A 2 -2.32 19.73 4.46
C GLU A 2 -1.25 18.76 3.93
N GLU A 3 -0.06 19.25 3.59
CA GLU A 3 1.05 18.41 3.10
C GLU A 3 1.48 17.34 4.12
N ASN A 4 1.49 17.67 5.42
CA ASN A 4 1.78 16.72 6.49
C ASN A 4 0.69 15.65 6.64
N ALA A 5 -0.59 16.03 6.47
CA ALA A 5 -1.69 15.07 6.55
C ALA A 5 -1.67 14.09 5.37
N PHE A 6 -1.31 14.57 4.18
CA PHE A 6 -1.15 13.74 2.99
C PHE A 6 0.03 12.77 3.12
N LEU A 7 1.20 13.25 3.56
CA LEU A 7 2.37 12.41 3.82
C LEU A 7 2.05 11.30 4.83
N HIS A 8 1.44 11.63 5.96
CA HIS A 8 1.03 10.62 6.95
C HIS A 8 0.03 9.61 6.39
N THR A 9 -0.87 10.04 5.50
CA THR A 9 -1.81 9.12 4.86
C THR A 9 -1.08 8.10 4.00
N ILE A 10 -0.06 8.52 3.26
CA ILE A 10 0.77 7.64 2.44
C ILE A 10 1.62 6.71 3.30
N GLU A 11 2.27 7.23 4.35
CA GLU A 11 3.07 6.43 5.29
C GLU A 11 2.21 5.31 5.90
N ASN A 12 1.01 5.66 6.37
CA ASN A 12 0.06 4.69 6.91
C ASN A 12 -0.35 3.65 5.86
N ALA A 13 -0.57 4.06 4.62
CA ALA A 13 -0.91 3.14 3.53
C ALA A 13 0.23 2.15 3.26
N ILE A 14 1.47 2.63 3.14
CA ILE A 14 2.68 1.81 2.93
C ILE A 14 2.89 0.82 4.07
N GLN A 15 2.71 1.28 5.31
CA GLN A 15 2.84 0.44 6.49
C GLN A 15 1.74 -0.62 6.56
N ALA A 16 0.53 -0.36 6.06
CA ALA A 16 -0.57 -1.32 6.05
C ALA A 16 -0.41 -2.44 5.01
N ILE A 17 0.42 -2.26 3.97
CA ILE A 17 0.62 -3.27 2.91
C ILE A 17 1.05 -4.59 3.52
N GLY A 18 0.36 -5.66 3.15
CA GLY A 18 0.68 -7.01 3.61
C GLY A 18 0.30 -7.31 5.06
N ARG A 19 -0.33 -6.40 5.82
CA ARG A 19 -0.76 -6.71 7.20
C ARG A 19 -2.09 -7.44 7.30
N GLY A 20 -2.84 -7.51 6.19
CA GLY A 20 -4.19 -8.06 6.19
C GLY A 20 -5.24 -7.08 6.71
N PHE A 21 -6.50 -7.44 6.48
CA PHE A 21 -7.66 -6.62 6.81
C PHE A 21 -8.76 -7.52 7.36
N ASP A 22 -9.23 -7.24 8.58
CA ASP A 22 -10.37 -7.94 9.15
C ASP A 22 -11.66 -7.25 8.73
N VAL A 23 -12.37 -7.82 7.76
CA VAL A 23 -13.62 -7.25 7.22
C VAL A 23 -14.71 -7.03 8.27
N ASN A 24 -14.67 -7.77 9.39
CA ASN A 24 -15.68 -7.64 10.43
C ASN A 24 -15.36 -6.49 11.40
N TYR A 25 -14.09 -6.10 11.51
CA TYR A 25 -13.62 -5.17 12.53
C TYR A 25 -13.08 -3.87 11.93
N ASP A 26 -12.52 -3.94 10.73
CA ASP A 26 -11.71 -2.92 10.13
C ASP A 26 -12.31 -2.60 8.76
N THR A 27 -12.70 -1.34 8.54
CA THR A 27 -13.17 -0.84 7.23
C THR A 27 -12.29 0.27 6.68
N ARG A 28 -11.24 0.62 7.42
CA ARG A 28 -10.34 1.75 7.12
C ARG A 28 -8.89 1.27 7.21
N LEU A 29 -8.02 1.82 6.36
CA LEU A 29 -6.57 1.58 6.36
C LEU A 29 -5.94 1.75 7.75
N LEU A 30 -6.47 2.67 8.56
CA LEU A 30 -6.05 2.95 9.94
C LEU A 30 -6.11 1.71 10.86
N TYR A 31 -6.84 0.67 10.47
CA TYR A 31 -7.05 -0.49 11.30
C TYR A 31 -6.54 -1.81 10.69
N CYS A 32 -5.76 -1.79 9.61
CA CYS A 32 -4.99 -2.98 9.23
C CYS A 32 -3.98 -3.28 10.35
N LYS A 33 -4.40 -4.07 11.36
CA LYS A 33 -3.75 -4.07 12.67
C LYS A 33 -2.37 -4.71 12.65
N GLU A 34 -1.51 -4.07 13.42
CA GLU A 34 -0.21 -4.54 13.84
C GLU A 34 -0.34 -5.77 14.74
N VAL A 35 0.00 -6.95 14.23
CA VAL A 35 0.88 -7.81 15.02
C VAL A 35 2.30 -7.33 14.72
N PHE A 36 2.98 -6.81 15.73
CA PHE A 36 4.34 -6.27 15.59
C PHE A 36 5.24 -7.31 14.90
N GLY A 37 5.81 -6.94 13.75
CA GLY A 37 6.77 -7.75 13.00
C GLY A 37 6.19 -8.79 12.03
N SER A 38 4.87 -8.94 11.89
CA SER A 38 4.30 -9.88 10.92
C SER A 38 3.60 -9.17 9.76
N ARG A 39 4.08 -9.41 8.55
CA ARG A 39 3.29 -9.27 7.34
C ARG A 39 2.79 -10.67 6.93
N LEU A 40 1.57 -10.74 6.39
CA LEU A 40 1.02 -11.94 5.76
C LEU A 40 1.74 -12.31 4.46
N VAL A 41 2.45 -11.36 3.87
CA VAL A 41 3.27 -11.54 2.67
C VAL A 41 4.71 -11.14 2.98
N GLU A 42 5.64 -11.89 2.41
CA GLU A 42 7.05 -11.51 2.39
C GLU A 42 7.23 -10.30 1.47
N ILE A 43 8.05 -9.35 1.90
CA ILE A 43 8.35 -8.12 1.19
C ILE A 43 9.86 -7.91 1.30
N ASP A 44 10.50 -7.47 0.21
CA ASP A 44 11.93 -7.19 0.16
C ASP A 44 12.36 -6.24 1.29
N GLU A 45 13.40 -6.63 2.02
CA GLU A 45 14.01 -5.84 3.10
C GLU A 45 14.87 -4.69 2.54
N GLU A 46 15.27 -4.75 1.27
CA GLU A 46 15.94 -3.63 0.61
C GLU A 46 14.99 -2.46 0.40
N CYS A 47 15.37 -1.31 0.96
CA CYS A 47 14.58 -0.09 0.91
C CYS A 47 15.13 0.95 -0.07
N ARG A 48 14.23 1.81 -0.56
CA ARG A 48 14.54 2.98 -1.39
C ARG A 48 13.60 4.14 -1.05
N ASP A 49 13.99 5.32 -1.50
CA ASP A 49 13.13 6.49 -1.49
C ASP A 49 12.03 6.36 -2.58
N LEU A 50 10.77 6.23 -2.17
CA LEU A 50 9.62 6.13 -3.07
C LEU A 50 9.10 7.51 -3.43
N ARG A 51 9.22 7.88 -4.71
CA ARG A 51 8.64 9.10 -5.26
C ARG A 51 7.15 8.90 -5.56
N VAL A 52 6.29 9.63 -4.86
CA VAL A 52 4.83 9.55 -5.00
C VAL A 52 4.31 10.61 -5.97
N HIS A 53 4.89 11.82 -5.91
CA HIS A 53 4.65 12.87 -6.90
C HIS A 53 5.89 13.74 -7.10
N GLU A 54 5.83 14.75 -7.98
CA GLU A 54 6.98 15.60 -8.33
C GLU A 54 7.75 16.17 -7.13
N ARG A 55 7.08 16.47 -6.00
CA ARG A 55 7.67 17.10 -4.81
C ARG A 55 7.55 16.27 -3.53
N LEU A 56 6.99 15.06 -3.60
CA LEU A 56 6.84 14.19 -2.43
C LEU A 56 7.56 12.87 -2.62
N CYS A 57 8.40 12.58 -1.64
CA CYS A 57 9.17 11.37 -1.55
C CYS A 57 9.01 10.79 -0.15
N VAL A 58 8.74 9.49 -0.07
CA VAL A 58 8.67 8.76 1.20
C VAL A 58 9.94 7.92 1.31
N PRO A 59 10.77 8.12 2.34
CA PRO A 59 12.01 7.36 2.50
C PRO A 59 11.74 5.94 3.02
N ASP A 60 12.74 5.08 2.90
CA ASP A 60 12.77 3.76 3.55
C ASP A 60 11.59 2.84 3.18
N VAL A 61 11.24 2.82 1.88
CA VAL A 61 10.15 2.00 1.36
C VAL A 61 10.71 0.80 0.62
N SER A 62 10.20 -0.41 0.90
CA SER A 62 10.58 -1.62 0.19
C SER A 62 10.46 -1.48 -1.32
N ARG A 63 11.39 -2.09 -2.06
CA ARG A 63 11.43 -2.09 -3.53
C ARG A 63 10.19 -2.73 -4.19
N ASP A 64 9.52 -3.65 -3.50
CA ASP A 64 8.30 -4.30 -4.00
C ASP A 64 7.11 -3.32 -4.05
N ILE A 65 7.13 -2.30 -3.20
CA ILE A 65 6.06 -1.30 -3.16
C ILE A 65 6.28 -0.30 -4.30
N LYS A 66 5.26 -0.18 -5.14
CA LYS A 66 5.23 0.73 -6.29
C LYS A 66 4.06 1.69 -6.14
N CYS A 67 4.29 2.93 -6.53
CA CYS A 67 3.25 3.95 -6.61
C CYS A 67 3.05 4.29 -8.09
N TYR A 68 1.81 4.16 -8.56
CA TYR A 68 1.42 4.54 -9.91
C TYR A 68 0.44 5.70 -9.82
N SER A 69 0.65 6.71 -10.66
CA SER A 69 -0.30 7.79 -10.88
C SER A 69 -1.00 7.51 -12.20
N GLU A 70 -2.22 6.97 -12.14
CA GLU A 70 -3.04 6.77 -13.32
C GLU A 70 -3.85 8.02 -13.61
N ALA A 71 -4.00 8.36 -14.89
CA ALA A 71 -4.90 9.41 -15.34
C ALA A 71 -6.34 8.94 -15.11
N GLY A 72 -6.88 9.21 -13.92
CA GLY A 72 -8.25 8.95 -13.46
C GLY A 72 -9.14 8.18 -14.43
N GLY A 73 -9.04 6.85 -14.41
CA GLY A 73 -9.94 5.93 -15.09
C GLY A 73 -10.36 4.85 -14.11
N ARG A 74 -11.65 4.53 -14.05
CA ARG A 74 -12.09 3.36 -13.30
C ARG A 74 -11.70 2.12 -14.12
N GLU A 75 -10.64 1.44 -13.73
CA GLU A 75 -10.32 0.14 -14.32
C GLU A 75 -11.37 -0.88 -13.86
N THR A 76 -12.34 -1.18 -14.73
CA THR A 76 -13.27 -2.29 -14.51
C THR A 76 -12.68 -3.53 -15.14
N THR A 77 -12.09 -4.38 -14.32
CA THR A 77 -11.66 -5.71 -14.73
C THR A 77 -12.76 -6.71 -14.34
N GLY A 78 -12.98 -7.71 -15.20
CA GLY A 78 -13.96 -8.78 -14.94
C GLY A 78 -13.52 -9.63 -13.73
N PRO A 79 -14.38 -10.53 -13.23
CA PRO A 79 -13.98 -11.45 -12.16
C PRO A 79 -12.76 -12.27 -12.62
N TYR A 80 -11.65 -12.10 -11.91
CA TYR A 80 -10.44 -12.88 -12.12
C TYR A 80 -10.65 -14.31 -11.66
N SER A 81 -10.19 -15.27 -12.47
CA SER A 81 -10.00 -16.64 -12.04
C SER A 81 -8.97 -16.69 -10.91
N PHE A 82 -9.03 -17.73 -10.05
CA PHE A 82 -8.10 -17.89 -8.92
C PHE A 82 -6.62 -17.81 -9.34
N SER A 83 -6.30 -18.21 -10.57
CA SER A 83 -4.95 -18.16 -11.14
C SER A 83 -4.49 -16.75 -11.53
N GLU A 84 -5.42 -15.83 -11.80
CA GLU A 84 -5.13 -14.45 -12.22
C GLU A 84 -4.94 -13.49 -11.03
N VAL A 85 -5.37 -13.88 -9.83
CA VAL A 85 -5.29 -13.03 -8.61
C VAL A 85 -3.85 -12.86 -8.09
N TRP A 86 -2.89 -13.64 -8.58
CA TRP A 86 -1.49 -13.61 -8.10
C TRP A 86 -0.69 -12.36 -8.46
N LEU A 87 -1.21 -11.48 -9.33
CA LEU A 87 -0.46 -10.34 -9.88
C LEU A 87 -0.91 -8.97 -9.38
N ILE A 88 -1.78 -8.90 -8.37
CA ILE A 88 -2.27 -7.62 -7.81
C ILE A 88 -1.88 -7.51 -6.34
N PHE A 89 -0.57 -7.48 -6.06
CA PHE A 89 0.00 -6.98 -4.81
C PHE A 89 1.29 -6.22 -5.10
#